data_AF-A0A1W1VFJ3-F1
#
_entry.id   AF-A0A1W1VFJ3-F1
#
_cell.length_a   1.000
_cell.length_b   1.000
_cell.length_c   1.000
_cell.angle_alpha   90.00
_cell.angle_beta   90.00
_cell.angle_gamma   90.00
#
_symmetry.space_group_name_H-M   'P 1'
#
loop_
_entity.id
_entity.type
_entity.pdbx_description
1 polymer ?
#
loop_
_entity_poly.entity_id
_entity_poly.type
_entity_poly.pdbx_seq_one_letter_code
_entity_poly.pdbx_strand_id
1 'polypeptide(L)'
;MWRYRCRSLVFSKTKPYFPMWIQQKQGTLAPLDELQGRTVGLKFECNHCNTEVFTDLIGVPAPDLLANSMEDDGQFETEEIKCPSCDMTHSLTVRSTFEGVQFDVSEVKPDSVSYQVAEPEA
;
A
#
# COMPACT_ATOMS: atom_id res chain seq x y z
N MET A 1 18.78 -31.57 -42.71
CA MET A 1 17.56 -31.58 -41.86
C MET A 1 17.96 -31.75 -40.41
N TRP A 2 18.03 -30.66 -39.63
CA TRP A 2 18.15 -30.72 -38.16
C TRP A 2 17.16 -29.73 -37.58
N ARG A 3 16.11 -30.26 -36.94
CA ARG A 3 15.07 -29.51 -36.25
C ARG A 3 15.60 -29.14 -34.87
N TYR A 4 15.84 -27.85 -34.62
CA TYR A 4 16.05 -27.37 -33.26
C TYR A 4 14.70 -26.96 -32.65
N ARG A 5 14.32 -27.73 -31.64
CA ARG A 5 13.16 -27.55 -30.76
C ARG A 5 13.47 -26.37 -29.84
N CYS A 6 12.83 -25.22 -30.02
CA CYS A 6 12.86 -24.15 -29.02
C CYS A 6 12.06 -24.58 -27.80
N ARG A 7 12.77 -24.69 -26.67
CA ARG A 7 12.27 -25.08 -25.35
C ARG A 7 11.64 -23.85 -24.70
N SER A 8 10.39 -23.97 -24.26
CA SER A 8 9.66 -22.95 -23.52
C SER A 8 10.48 -22.40 -22.35
N LEU A 9 10.72 -21.09 -22.36
CA LEU A 9 11.19 -20.34 -21.21
C LEU A 9 10.03 -20.22 -20.23
N VAL A 10 10.11 -20.97 -19.14
CA VAL A 10 9.28 -20.78 -17.94
C VAL A 10 9.74 -19.46 -17.31
N PHE A 11 8.91 -18.42 -17.45
CA PHE A 11 9.09 -17.15 -16.76
C PHE A 11 8.89 -17.37 -15.26
N SER A 12 9.98 -17.66 -14.55
CA SER A 12 10.00 -17.62 -13.10
C SER A 12 9.84 -16.16 -12.69
N LYS A 13 8.64 -15.77 -12.24
CA LYS A 13 8.40 -14.48 -11.60
C LYS A 13 9.08 -14.47 -10.24
N THR A 14 10.41 -14.32 -10.22
CA THR A 14 11.09 -13.81 -9.03
C THR A 14 10.71 -12.34 -8.92
N LYS A 15 9.67 -12.05 -8.12
CA LYS A 15 9.33 -10.68 -7.73
C LYS A 15 10.62 -10.06 -7.17
N PRO A 16 11.13 -8.98 -7.77
CA PRO A 16 12.30 -8.33 -7.21
C PRO A 16 11.88 -7.69 -5.88
N TYR A 17 12.36 -8.27 -4.78
CA TYR A 17 12.33 -7.67 -3.46
C TYR A 17 13.25 -6.46 -3.49
N PHE A 18 12.67 -5.30 -3.77
CA PHE A 18 13.32 -4.02 -3.63
C PHE A 18 12.91 -3.41 -2.28
N PRO A 19 13.82 -2.90 -1.45
CA PRO A 19 13.49 -2.01 -0.34
C PRO A 19 13.09 -0.65 -0.92
N MET A 20 12.00 -0.63 -1.70
CA MET A 20 11.56 0.51 -2.47
C MET A 20 10.13 0.85 -2.09
N TRP A 21 9.94 2.15 -1.85
CA TRP A 21 8.63 2.78 -1.77
C TRP A 21 7.86 2.50 -3.07
N ILE A 22 6.71 1.85 -2.93
CA ILE A 22 5.85 1.48 -4.05
C ILE A 22 4.82 2.59 -4.19
N GLN A 23 4.93 3.38 -5.24
CA GLN A 23 3.92 4.39 -5.57
C GLN A 23 2.62 3.69 -5.96
N GLN A 24 1.56 3.88 -5.17
CA GLN A 24 0.25 3.38 -5.48
C GLN A 24 -0.39 4.32 -6.50
N LYS A 25 -0.45 3.88 -7.76
CA LYS A 25 -1.15 4.62 -8.81
C LYS A 25 -2.65 4.63 -8.55
N GLN A 26 -3.30 5.75 -8.86
CA GLN A 26 -4.75 5.88 -8.72
C GLN A 26 -5.47 4.76 -9.52
N GLY A 27 -6.26 3.93 -8.81
CA GLY A 27 -6.97 2.79 -9.39
C GLY A 27 -6.19 1.46 -9.40
N THR A 28 -4.98 1.41 -8.84
CA THR A 28 -4.23 0.16 -8.63
C THR A 28 -4.30 -0.23 -7.16
N LEU A 29 -4.83 -1.42 -6.87
CA LEU A 29 -4.83 -1.98 -5.52
C LEU A 29 -3.50 -2.68 -5.23
N ALA A 30 -3.00 -2.49 -4.02
CA ALA A 30 -1.83 -3.22 -3.54
C ALA A 30 -2.21 -4.67 -3.18
N PRO A 31 -1.31 -5.65 -3.39
CA PRO A 31 -1.62 -7.06 -3.14
C PRO A 31 -1.85 -7.31 -1.64
N LEU A 32 -3.06 -7.76 -1.29
CA LEU A 32 -3.45 -8.05 0.09
C LEU A 32 -2.50 -9.05 0.78
N ASP A 33 -2.12 -10.13 0.09
CA ASP A 33 -1.28 -11.22 0.62
C ASP A 33 0.07 -10.73 1.20
N GLU A 34 0.61 -9.64 0.66
CA GLU A 34 1.91 -9.08 1.11
C GLU A 34 1.74 -8.04 2.21
N LEU A 35 0.53 -7.53 2.43
CA LEU A 35 0.23 -6.41 3.32
C LEU A 35 -0.61 -6.80 4.53
N GLN A 36 -1.48 -7.81 4.40
CA GLN A 36 -2.39 -8.28 5.43
C GLN A 36 -1.64 -8.64 6.72
N GLY A 37 -2.03 -8.02 7.84
CA GLY A 37 -1.42 -8.28 9.15
C GLY A 37 0.01 -7.78 9.26
N ARG A 38 0.46 -6.92 8.34
CA ARG A 38 1.74 -6.21 8.41
C ARG A 38 1.50 -4.73 8.65
N THR A 39 2.56 -4.05 9.09
CA THR A 39 2.59 -2.60 9.17
C THR A 39 3.26 -2.02 7.94
N VAL A 40 2.68 -0.94 7.42
CA VAL A 40 3.19 -0.22 6.24
C VAL A 40 3.48 1.23 6.60
N GLY A 41 4.62 1.74 6.15
CA GLY A 41 4.88 3.18 6.14
C GLY A 41 4.28 3.78 4.88
N LEU A 42 3.63 4.93 5.00
CA LEU A 42 3.13 5.69 3.86
C LEU A 42 3.93 6.97 3.68
N LYS A 43 4.14 7.33 2.43
CA LYS A 43 4.85 8.53 2.02
C LYS A 43 3.98 9.28 1.04
N PHE A 44 3.75 10.56 1.30
CA PHE A 44 2.97 11.43 0.43
C PHE A 44 3.51 12.85 0.42
N GLU A 45 3.11 13.63 -0.58
CA GLU A 45 3.47 15.04 -0.67
C GLU A 45 2.31 15.91 -0.19
N CYS A 46 2.55 16.73 0.84
CA CYS A 46 1.56 17.65 1.38
C CYS A 46 1.18 18.71 0.32
N ASN A 47 -0.12 18.89 0.07
CA ASN A 47 -0.57 19.87 -0.93
C ASN A 47 -0.26 21.34 -0.53
N HIS A 48 -0.14 21.64 0.77
CA HIS A 48 0.06 22.99 1.27
C HIS A 48 1.53 23.45 1.16
N CYS A 49 2.48 22.64 1.65
CA CYS A 49 3.91 22.98 1.69
C CYS A 49 4.75 22.24 0.65
N ASN A 50 4.16 21.31 -0.11
CA ASN A 50 4.86 20.44 -1.09
C ASN A 50 6.05 19.69 -0.47
N THR A 51 6.00 19.44 0.85
CA THR A 51 7.00 18.64 1.55
C THR A 51 6.57 17.18 1.55
N GLU A 52 7.56 16.29 1.41
CA GLU A 52 7.39 14.86 1.56
C GLU A 52 7.17 14.53 3.05
N VAL A 53 5.99 14.00 3.35
CA VAL A 53 5.58 13.55 4.68
C VAL A 53 5.67 12.04 4.70
N PHE A 54 6.32 11.53 5.74
CA PHE A 54 6.36 10.11 6.05
C PHE A 54 5.43 9.90 7.23
N THR A 55 4.47 9.00 7.08
CA THR A 55 3.66 8.57 8.21
C THR A 55 4.44 7.59 9.06
N ASP A 56 3.99 7.43 10.29
CA ASP A 56 4.35 6.27 11.10
C ASP A 56 3.87 4.97 10.43
N LEU A 57 4.31 3.84 10.99
CA LEU A 57 3.96 2.51 10.54
C LEU A 57 2.50 2.22 10.89
N ILE A 58 1.66 2.12 9.87
CA ILE A 58 0.22 1.93 10.01
C ILE A 58 -0.12 0.46 9.85
N GLY A 59 -0.99 -0.06 10.71
CA GLY A 59 -1.46 -1.43 10.60
C GLY A 59 -2.31 -1.61 9.35
N VAL A 60 -2.04 -2.65 8.57
CA VAL A 60 -2.97 -3.09 7.54
C VAL A 60 -3.90 -4.11 8.20
N PRO A 61 -5.17 -3.75 8.51
CA PRO A 61 -6.08 -4.67 9.14
C PRO A 61 -6.31 -5.86 8.22
N ALA A 62 -6.34 -7.05 8.81
CA ALA A 62 -6.73 -8.25 8.08
C ALA A 62 -8.24 -8.17 7.81
N PRO A 63 -8.70 -8.37 6.56
CA PRO A 63 -10.12 -8.50 6.31
C PRO A 63 -10.65 -9.69 7.12
N ASP A 64 -11.59 -9.42 8.01
CA ASP A 64 -12.14 -10.41 8.92
C ASP A 64 -13.29 -11.14 8.24
N LEU A 65 -13.08 -12.42 7.94
CA LEU A 65 -14.06 -13.32 7.31
C LEU A 65 -15.27 -13.62 8.21
N LEU A 66 -15.25 -13.20 9.48
CA LEU A 66 -16.30 -13.45 10.47
C LEU A 66 -17.11 -12.19 10.83
N ALA A 67 -16.82 -11.05 10.17
CA ALA A 67 -17.66 -9.86 10.25
C ALA A 67 -19.09 -10.24 9.84
N ASN A 68 -20.03 -10.12 10.78
CA ASN A 68 -21.41 -10.62 10.67
C ASN A 68 -22.27 -9.86 9.63
N SER A 69 -21.67 -9.14 8.68
CA SER A 69 -22.36 -8.31 7.69
C SER A 69 -21.53 -8.28 6.41
N MET A 70 -22.05 -8.92 5.35
CA MET A 70 -21.49 -8.97 3.98
C MET A 70 -21.26 -7.58 3.33
N GLU A 71 -21.61 -6.50 4.03
CA GLU A 71 -21.56 -5.11 3.56
C GLU A 71 -20.31 -4.39 4.10
N ASP A 72 -19.60 -4.97 5.08
CA ASP A 72 -18.43 -4.39 5.76
C ASP A 72 -17.20 -5.33 5.71
N ASP A 73 -17.12 -6.18 4.68
CA ASP A 73 -16.00 -7.12 4.43
C ASP A 73 -14.64 -6.42 4.25
N GLY A 74 -14.64 -5.09 4.10
CA GLY A 74 -13.45 -4.27 4.04
C GLY A 74 -13.16 -3.58 5.37
N GLN A 75 -12.14 -4.04 6.09
CA GLN A 75 -11.65 -3.32 7.26
C GLN A 75 -10.88 -2.08 6.82
N PHE A 76 -11.12 -0.95 7.46
CA PHE A 76 -10.40 0.28 7.21
C PHE A 76 -9.84 0.87 8.51
N GLU A 77 -8.65 1.43 8.42
CA GLU A 77 -7.98 2.11 9.52
C GLU A 77 -7.74 3.55 9.07
N THR A 78 -8.18 4.51 9.88
CA THR A 78 -7.97 5.94 9.61
C THR A 78 -7.02 6.51 10.65
N GLU A 79 -5.96 7.17 10.19
CA GLU A 79 -4.99 7.87 11.02
C GLU A 79 -4.92 9.35 10.65
N GLU A 80 -4.63 10.18 11.65
CA GLU A 80 -4.45 11.62 11.48
C GLU A 80 -2.97 11.99 11.63
N ILE A 81 -2.34 12.39 10.53
CA ILE A 81 -0.91 12.70 10.49
C ILE A 81 -0.72 14.19 10.38
N LYS A 82 0.03 14.77 11.31
CA LYS A 82 0.40 16.19 11.25
C LYS A 82 1.62 16.40 10.39
N CYS A 83 1.55 17.34 9.45
CA CYS A 83 2.71 17.77 8.68
C CYS A 83 3.74 18.47 9.57
N PRO A 84 4.99 17.97 9.67
CA PRO A 84 6.02 18.64 10.47
C PRO A 84 6.48 19.98 9.88
N SER A 85 6.14 20.28 8.62
CA SER A 85 6.54 21.52 7.94
C SER A 85 5.51 22.63 8.01
N CYS A 86 4.21 22.33 8.13
CA CYS A 86 3.14 23.32 8.07
C CYS A 86 2.05 23.14 9.13
N ASP A 87 2.21 22.17 10.05
CA ASP A 87 1.29 21.87 11.15
C ASP A 87 -0.16 21.54 10.71
N MET A 88 -0.35 21.23 9.42
CA MET A 88 -1.63 20.80 8.86
C MET A 88 -1.87 19.33 9.17
N THR A 89 -3.07 18.98 9.62
CA THR A 89 -3.47 17.58 9.86
C THR A 89 -3.99 16.97 8.55
N HIS A 90 -3.41 15.84 8.15
CA HIS A 90 -3.85 15.02 7.04
C HIS A 90 -4.56 13.77 7.55
N SER A 91 -5.75 13.48 7.02
CA SER A 91 -6.44 12.23 7.29
C SER A 91 -6.02 11.19 6.26
N LEU A 92 -5.47 10.08 6.73
CA LEU A 92 -5.07 8.96 5.91
C LEU A 92 -5.94 7.75 6.26
N THR A 93 -6.47 7.08 5.25
CA THR A 93 -7.32 5.90 5.39
C THR A 93 -6.70 4.74 4.63
N VAL A 94 -6.35 3.69 5.34
CA VAL A 94 -5.94 2.40 4.78
C VAL A 94 -7.18 1.53 4.69
N ARG A 95 -7.56 1.09 3.48
CA ARG A 95 -8.69 0.17 3.27
C ARG A 95 -8.16 -1.17 2.81
N SER A 96 -8.44 -2.22 3.56
CA SER A 96 -8.09 -3.59 3.23
C SER A 96 -9.34 -4.34 2.78
N THR A 97 -9.39 -4.78 1.53
CA THR A 97 -10.45 -5.64 1.01
C THR A 97 -9.88 -6.94 0.46
N PHE A 98 -10.74 -7.93 0.18
CA PHE A 98 -10.33 -9.19 -0.48
C PHE A 98 -9.70 -8.99 -1.87
N GLU A 99 -10.00 -7.88 -2.53
CA GLU A 99 -9.42 -7.53 -3.84
C GLU A 99 -8.03 -6.89 -3.72
N GLY A 100 -7.72 -6.30 -2.56
CA GLY A 100 -6.43 -5.66 -2.31
C GLY A 100 -6.50 -4.58 -1.23
N VAL A 101 -5.36 -3.94 -0.99
CA VAL A 101 -5.26 -2.78 -0.09
C VAL A 101 -5.26 -1.50 -0.90
N GLN A 102 -6.03 -0.52 -0.44
CA GLN A 102 -6.11 0.82 -1.01
C GLN A 102 -5.71 1.85 0.05
N PHE A 103 -4.69 2.64 -0.26
CA PHE A 103 -4.31 3.81 0.52
C PHE A 103 -5.02 5.06 -0.01
N ASP A 104 -5.82 5.69 0.83
CA ASP A 104 -6.50 6.96 0.55
C ASP A 104 -5.96 8.03 1.50
N VAL A 105 -5.57 9.18 0.97
CA VAL A 105 -5.01 10.27 1.78
C VAL A 105 -5.70 11.56 1.38
N SER A 106 -6.29 12.22 2.36
CA SER A 106 -6.97 13.49 2.18
C SER A 106 -5.94 14.63 2.12
N GLU A 107 -6.16 15.57 1.19
CA GLU A 107 -5.37 16.80 1.07
C GLU A 107 -3.90 16.62 0.63
N VAL A 108 -3.64 15.64 -0.23
CA VAL A 108 -2.34 15.41 -0.88
C VAL A 108 -2.46 15.45 -2.39
N LYS A 109 -1.34 15.56 -3.10
CA LYS A 109 -1.37 15.45 -4.55
C LYS A 109 -1.79 14.03 -5.00
N PRO A 110 -2.66 13.92 -6.01
CA PRO A 110 -3.00 12.63 -6.59
C PRO A 110 -1.72 11.96 -7.13
N ASP A 111 -1.65 10.63 -7.03
CA ASP A 111 -0.50 9.82 -7.44
C ASP A 111 0.81 10.07 -6.65
N SER A 112 0.82 10.88 -5.59
CA SER A 112 2.01 11.10 -4.76
C SER A 112 2.12 10.15 -3.57
N VAL A 113 1.15 9.24 -3.41
CA VAL A 113 1.10 8.27 -2.31
C VAL A 113 1.95 7.06 -2.66
N SER A 114 2.90 6.76 -1.80
CA SER A 114 3.75 5.57 -1.87
C SER A 114 3.70 4.82 -0.56
N TYR A 115 3.77 3.49 -0.61
CA TYR A 115 3.79 2.64 0.57
C TYR A 115 5.07 1.81 0.63
N GLN A 116 5.49 1.47 1.84
CA GLN A 116 6.58 0.55 2.10
C GLN A 116 6.15 -0.42 3.19
N VAL A 117 6.35 -1.72 2.94
CA VAL A 117 6.10 -2.75 3.95
C VAL A 117 7.27 -2.73 4.92
N ALA A 118 7.01 -2.53 6.21
CA ALA A 118 8.02 -2.80 7.22
C ALA A 118 8.21 -4.32 7.30
N GLU A 119 9.38 -4.81 6.93
CA GLU A 119 9.74 -6.19 7.25
C GLU A 119 9.74 -6.33 8.77
N PRO A 120 9.04 -7.32 9.35
CA PRO A 120 9.25 -7.65 10.75
C PRO A 120 10.71 -8.09 10.88
N GLU A 121 11.49 -7.37 11.68
CA GLU A 121 12.83 -7.82 12.08
C GLU A 121 12.65 -9.19 12.75
N ALA A 122 13.15 -10.23 12.08
CA ALA A 122 12.99 -11.63 12.46
C ALA A 122 13.82 -12.00 13.69
#